data_AF-A0A651G5N9-F1
#
_entry.id   AF-A0A651G5N9-F1
#
_cell.length_a   1.000
_cell.length_b   1.000
_cell.length_c   1.000
_cell.angle_alpha   90.00
_cell.angle_beta   90.00
_cell.angle_gamma   90.00
#
_symmetry.space_group_name_H-M   'P 1'
#
loop_
_entity.id
_entity.type
_entity.pdbx_description
1 polymer ?
#
loop_
_entity_poly.entity_id
_entity_poly.type
_entity_poly.pdbx_seq_one_letter_code
_entity_poly.pdbx_strand_id
1 'polypeptide(L)' 'MLFTALNYKLLGLGVLMVIVGFTIMRLENEVYGFISLYISPVIILAGYIVVIAAILKKDHKTEDSTAPSS' A
#
# COMPACT_ATOMS: atom_id res chain seq x y z
N MET A 1 -2.14 -10.40 17.58
CA MET A 1 -1.62 -9.08 17.14
C MET A 1 -2.50 -8.65 15.98
N LEU A 2 -3.03 -7.42 15.99
CA LEU A 2 -4.02 -6.98 15.00
C LEU A 2 -3.43 -6.79 13.59
N PHE A 3 -2.10 -6.74 13.47
CA PHE A 3 -1.37 -6.64 12.21
C PHE A 3 -0.09 -7.50 12.25
N THR A 4 0.17 -8.29 11.21
CA THR A 4 1.45 -8.99 11.03
C THR A 4 2.50 -8.06 10.41
N ALA A 5 3.78 -8.42 10.54
CA ALA A 5 4.90 -7.73 9.89
C ALA A 5 4.67 -7.46 8.38
N LEU A 6 3.95 -8.35 7.70
CA LEU A 6 3.59 -8.16 6.28
C LEU A 6 2.66 -6.98 6.06
N ASN A 7 1.67 -6.76 6.93
CA ASN A 7 0.74 -5.64 6.79
C ASN A 7 1.46 -4.31 7.01
N TYR A 8 2.38 -4.23 7.96
CA TYR A 8 3.22 -3.05 8.15
C TYR A 8 4.12 -2.77 6.94
N LYS A 9 4.68 -3.82 6.32
CA LYS A 9 5.47 -3.67 5.09
C LYS A 9 4.63 -3.15 3.92
N LEU A 10 3.41 -3.67 3.75
CA LEU A 10 2.44 -3.18 2.75
C LEU A 10 2.02 -1.74 3.01
N LEU A 11 1.77 -1.39 4.27
CA LEU A 11 1.45 -0.02 4.68
C LEU A 11 2.58 0.95 4.29
N GLY A 12 3.83 0.60 4.64
CA GLY A 12 5.01 1.38 4.29
C GLY A 12 5.18 1.52 2.77
N LEU A 13 4.94 0.44 2.02
CA LEU A 13 4.99 0.46 0.55
C LEU A 13 3.94 1.42 -0.04
N GLY A 14 2.71 1.37 0.46
CA GLY A 14 1.63 2.25 -0.02
C GLY A 14 1.94 3.73 0.23
N VAL A 15 2.45 4.06 1.43
CA VAL A 15 2.89 5.43 1.76
C VAL A 15 4.05 5.87 0.86
N LEU A 16 5.03 4.98 0.62
CA LEU A 16 6.15 5.26 -0.28
C LEU A 16 5.66 5.58 -1.70
N MET A 17 4.68 4.83 -2.23
CA MET A 17 4.12 5.11 -3.56
C MET A 17 3.49 6.50 -3.65
N VAL A 18 2.75 6.92 -2.62
CA VAL A 18 2.17 8.28 -2.58
C VAL A 18 3.28 9.35 -2.59
N ILE A 19 4.32 9.17 -1.78
CA ILE A 19 5.47 10.08 -1.75
C ILE A 19 6.15 10.14 -3.13
N VAL A 20 6.36 8.99 -3.76
CA VAL A 20 6.98 8.90 -5.09
C VAL A 20 6.12 9.60 -6.14
N GLY A 21 4.80 9.40 -6.14
CA GLY A 21 3.90 10.06 -7.10
C GLY A 21 3.98 11.59 -7.03
N PHE A 22 3.99 12.16 -5.83
CA PHE A 22 4.18 13.61 -5.64
C PHE A 22 5.62 14.06 -5.92
N THR A 23 6.62 13.25 -5.59
CA THR A 23 8.03 13.57 -5.86
C THR A 23 8.29 13.67 -7.35
N ILE A 24 7.78 12.73 -8.14
CA ILE A 24 7.93 12.76 -9.60
C ILE A 24 7.19 13.96 -10.20
N MET A 25 6.00 14.31 -9.68
CA MET A 25 5.28 15.53 -10.09
C MET A 25 6.14 16.78 -9.87
N ARG A 26 6.83 16.86 -8.72
CA ARG A 26 7.76 17.95 -8.43
C ARG A 26 8.98 17.95 -9.36
N LEU A 27 9.50 16.78 -9.72
CA LEU A 27 10.67 16.65 -10.59
C LEU A 27 10.38 17.06 -12.03
N GLU A 28 9.16 16.77 -12.54
CA GLU A 28 8.75 17.23 -13.87
C GLU A 28 8.60 18.76 -13.92
N ASN A 29 8.17 19.37 -12.81
CA ASN A 29 8.03 20.82 -12.64
C ASN A 29 7.11 21.50 -13.67
N GLU A 30 6.23 20.73 -14.31
CA GLU A 30 5.26 21.17 -15.31
C GLU A 30 3.88 20.62 -14.94
N VAL A 31 2.97 21.50 -14.51
CA VAL A 31 1.65 21.08 -14.00
C VAL A 31 0.81 20.39 -15.08
N TYR A 32 0.98 20.80 -16.34
CA TYR A 32 0.33 20.19 -17.51
C TYR A 32 1.23 19.16 -18.21
N GLY A 33 2.34 18.78 -17.59
CA GLY A 33 3.21 17.72 -18.06
C GLY A 33 2.50 16.36 -18.04
N PHE A 34 2.92 15.48 -18.95
CA PHE A 34 2.31 14.16 -19.09
C PHE A 34 2.43 13.33 -17.81
N ILE A 35 3.55 13.46 -17.10
CA ILE A 35 3.81 12.67 -15.90
C ILE A 35 2.92 13.19 -14.75
N SER A 36 2.87 14.50 -14.55
CA SER A 36 2.09 15.17 -13.51
C SER A 36 0.59 14.98 -13.70
N LEU A 37 0.11 14.99 -14.96
CA LEU A 37 -1.30 14.93 -15.27
C LEU A 37 -1.84 13.48 -15.32
N TYR A 38 -1.04 12.51 -15.75
CA TYR A 38 -1.49 11.12 -15.95
C TYR A 38 -0.79 10.09 -15.07
N ILE A 39 0.54 10.11 -15.02
CA ILE A 39 1.33 9.07 -14.32
C ILE A 39 1.25 9.24 -12.81
N SER A 40 1.50 10.45 -12.30
CA SER A 40 1.51 10.74 -10.86
C SER A 40 0.17 10.43 -10.18
N PRO A 41 -1.00 10.83 -10.71
CA PRO A 41 -2.29 10.47 -10.12
C PRO A 41 -2.53 8.96 -10.04
N VAL A 42 -2.10 8.20 -11.06
CA VAL A 42 -2.24 6.73 -11.08
C VAL A 42 -1.36 6.08 -10.01
N ILE A 43 -0.11 6.55 -9.85
CA ILE A 43 0.80 6.05 -8.80
C ILE A 43 0.26 6.36 -7.41
N ILE A 44 -0.24 7.58 -7.19
CA ILE A 44 -0.83 8.00 -5.92
C ILE A 44 -2.07 7.16 -5.59
N LEU A 45 -2.95 6.94 -6.57
CA LEU A 45 -4.14 6.10 -6.42
C LEU A 45 -3.76 4.65 -6.07
N ALA A 46 -2.77 4.08 -6.76
CA ALA A 46 -2.25 2.75 -6.45
C ALA A 46 -1.70 2.70 -5.02
N GLY A 47 -0.98 3.73 -4.58
CA GLY A 47 -0.49 3.86 -3.20
C GLY A 47 -1.62 3.82 -2.17
N TYR A 48 -2.71 4.57 -2.41
CA TYR A 48 -3.89 4.53 -1.54
C TYR A 48 -4.56 3.16 -1.52
N ILE A 49 -4.70 2.48 -2.67
CA ILE A 49 -5.25 1.12 -2.74
C ILE A 49 -4.40 0.15 -1.90
N VAL A 50 -3.06 0.25 -1.98
CA VAL A 50 -2.16 -0.58 -1.18
C VAL A 50 -2.30 -0.30 0.32
N VAL A 51 -2.41 0.98 0.72
CA VAL A 51 -2.66 1.35 2.13
C VAL A 51 -3.98 0.75 2.62
N ILE A 52 -5.05 0.89 1.84
CA ILE A 52 -6.37 0.34 2.18
C ILE A 52 -6.28 -1.18 2.31
N ALA A 53 -5.64 -1.86 1.36
CA ALA A 53 -5.46 -3.31 1.41
C ALA A 53 -4.65 -3.75 2.63
N ALA A 54 -3.61 -3.00 3.01
CA ALA A 54 -2.80 -3.27 4.20
C ALA A 54 -3.60 -3.15 5.50
N ILE A 55 -4.49 -2.17 5.58
CA ILE A 55 -5.37 -1.93 6.74
C ILE A 55 -6.48 -2.99 6.81
N LEU A 56 -7.12 -3.30 5.68
CA LEU A 56 -8.25 -4.23 5.61
C LEU A 56 -7.83 -5.70 5.74
N LYS A 57 -6.57 -6.04 5.43
CA LYS A 57 -6.06 -7.41 5.58
C LYS A 57 -6.07 -7.82 7.04
N LYS A 58 -7.12 -8.50 7.48
CA LYS A 58 -7.21 -9.12 8.79
C LYS A 58 -6.49 -10.46 8.73
N ASP A 59 -5.39 -10.61 9.46
CA ASP A 59 -4.77 -11.93 9.60
C ASP A 59 -5.63 -12.75 10.58
N HIS A 60 -6.51 -13.59 10.03
CA HIS A 60 -6.99 -14.74 10.77
C HIS A 60 -5.78 -15.65 10.95
N LYS A 61 -5.21 -15.66 12.15
CA LYS A 61 -4.33 -16.75 12.54
C LYS A 61 -5.19 -18.00 12.40
N THR A 62 -4.97 -18.79 11.36
CA THR A 62 -5.48 -20.15 11.28
C THR A 62 -5.04 -20.81 12.58
N GLU A 63 -5.99 -21.06 13.48
CA GLU A 63 -5.78 -22.01 14.56
C GLU A 63 -5.57 -23.35 13.88
N ASP A 64 -4.31 -23.65 13.66
CA ASP A 64 -3.87 -24.93 13.15
C ASP A 64 -4.32 -26.00 14.15
N SER A 65 -5.19 -26.88 13.68
CA SER A 65 -5.24 -28.31 14.00
C SER A 65 -4.49 -28.73 15.27
N THR A 66 -5.12 -28.58 16.44
CA THR A 66 -4.73 -29.28 17.67
C THR A 66 -5.96 -29.81 18.39
N ALA A 67 -6.75 -30.63 17.69
CA ALA A 67 -7.57 -31.63 18.35
C ALA A 67 -6.85 -32.99 18.20
N PRO A 68 -6.16 -33.50 19.23
CA PRO A 68 -5.89 -34.92 19.29
C PRO A 68 -7.24 -35.61 19.53
N SER A 69 -7.62 -36.44 18.58
CA SER A 69 -8.58 -37.53 18.78
C SER A 69 -8.10 -38.41 19.93
N SER A 70 -8.79 -38.42 21.06
CA SER A 70 -8.78 -39.49 22.08
C SER A 70 -9.96 -39.29 23.02
#